data_AF-A0A0V0V4G2-F1
#
_entry.id   AF-A0A0V0V4G2-F1
#
_cell.length_a   1.000
_cell.length_b   1.000
_cell.length_c   1.000
_cell.angle_alpha   90.00
_cell.angle_beta   90.00
_cell.angle_gamma   90.00
#
_symmetry.space_group_name_H-M   'P 1'
#
loop_
_entity.id
_entity.type
_entity.pdbx_description
1 polymer ?
#
loop_
_entity_poly.entity_id
_entity_poly.type
_entity_poly.pdbx_seq_one_letter_code
_entity_poly.pdbx_strand_id
1 'polypeptide(L)'
;MAWPGLDVNLYFFEERTILYDKFLPMLAITFSCWLLILACIVSSSGAQFTCGQFVYDARRFICCKNTDLCKRDGTRDCCGRFCYNPTIGMCCKGKIRDRCDSKDASCCGDRCYSKKKQMCCNGKVVARCAGSESTCCGTGCYNPRWKQCKNGKIIFPQKSTYYY
;
A
#
# COMPACT_ATOMS: atom_id res chain seq x y z
N MET A 1 94.76 -44.66 -1.05
CA MET A 1 94.18 -43.45 -0.44
C MET A 1 92.96 -43.09 -1.26
N ALA A 2 91.83 -42.97 -0.58
CA ALA A 2 90.49 -43.02 -1.15
C ALA A 2 90.21 -41.90 -2.16
N TRP A 3 89.63 -42.27 -3.29
CA TRP A 3 88.91 -41.36 -4.18
C TRP A 3 87.44 -41.43 -3.78
N PRO A 4 86.77 -40.30 -3.47
CA PRO A 4 85.33 -40.33 -3.27
C PRO A 4 84.63 -40.31 -4.62
N GLY A 5 83.69 -41.24 -4.81
CA GLY A 5 82.51 -40.98 -5.64
C GLY A 5 81.54 -40.06 -4.89
N LEU A 6 80.60 -39.44 -5.62
CA LEU A 6 79.17 -39.53 -5.31
C LEU A 6 78.35 -38.78 -6.39
N ASP A 7 77.57 -39.60 -7.08
CA ASP A 7 76.15 -39.49 -7.43
C ASP A 7 75.57 -38.17 -7.95
N VAL A 8 75.23 -38.27 -9.23
CA VAL A 8 74.27 -37.48 -9.99
C VAL A 8 72.87 -37.70 -9.42
N ASN A 9 72.42 -36.89 -8.46
CA ASN A 9 71.00 -36.61 -8.24
C ASN A 9 70.83 -35.58 -7.13
N LEU A 10 70.54 -34.32 -7.51
CA LEU A 10 69.81 -33.33 -6.69
C LEU A 10 69.47 -32.04 -7.46
N TYR A 11 69.64 -32.00 -8.80
CA TYR A 11 69.30 -30.84 -9.64
C TYR A 11 67.84 -30.85 -10.15
N PHE A 12 66.87 -31.30 -9.35
CA PHE A 12 65.46 -31.35 -9.80
C PHE A 12 64.43 -31.00 -8.71
N PHE A 13 64.80 -30.22 -7.70
CA PHE A 13 63.88 -29.86 -6.61
C PHE A 13 63.82 -28.36 -6.22
N GLU A 14 64.34 -27.44 -7.04
CA GLU A 14 64.35 -26.00 -6.70
C GLU A 14 63.49 -25.10 -7.60
N GLU A 15 63.01 -25.57 -8.76
CA GLU A 15 62.19 -24.73 -9.66
C GLU A 15 60.67 -24.88 -9.43
N ARG A 16 60.21 -25.96 -8.78
CA ARG A 16 58.77 -26.17 -8.55
C ARG A 16 58.20 -25.26 -7.46
N THR A 17 58.97 -24.93 -6.43
CA THR A 17 58.53 -24.14 -5.26
C THR A 17 58.19 -22.69 -5.62
N ILE A 18 58.94 -22.06 -6.53
CA ILE A 18 58.73 -20.66 -6.94
C ILE A 18 57.44 -20.48 -7.76
N LEU A 19 57.09 -21.48 -8.58
CA LEU A 19 55.84 -21.47 -9.34
C LEU A 19 54.63 -21.57 -8.39
N TYR A 20 54.68 -22.46 -7.39
CA TYR A 20 53.63 -22.57 -6.38
C TYR A 20 53.50 -21.30 -5.52
N ASP A 21 54.61 -20.69 -5.09
CA ASP A 21 54.60 -19.46 -4.26
C ASP A 21 53.94 -18.25 -4.94
N LYS A 22 53.96 -18.19 -6.28
CA LYS A 22 53.29 -17.11 -7.05
C LYS A 22 51.89 -17.51 -7.54
N PHE A 23 51.60 -18.81 -7.70
CA PHE A 23 50.31 -19.29 -8.21
C PHE A 23 49.26 -19.48 -7.12
N LEU A 24 49.66 -19.90 -5.91
CA LEU A 24 48.80 -19.99 -4.71
C LEU A 24 48.12 -18.66 -4.34
N PRO A 25 48.80 -17.50 -4.30
CA PRO A 25 48.14 -16.23 -4.01
C PRO A 25 47.18 -15.80 -5.13
N MET A 26 47.50 -16.08 -6.40
CA MET A 26 46.59 -15.79 -7.52
C MET A 26 45.28 -16.60 -7.43
N LEU A 27 45.37 -17.90 -7.13
CA LEU A 27 44.18 -18.75 -6.93
C LEU A 27 43.38 -18.31 -5.70
N ALA A 28 44.05 -17.95 -4.60
CA ALA A 28 43.40 -17.43 -3.40
C ALA A 28 42.65 -16.10 -3.66
N ILE A 29 43.21 -15.20 -4.49
CA ILE A 29 42.56 -13.96 -4.90
C ILE A 29 41.32 -14.24 -5.76
N THR A 30 41.40 -15.19 -6.70
CA THR A 30 40.22 -15.56 -7.51
C THR A 30 39.10 -16.20 -6.67
N PHE A 31 39.47 -17.05 -5.71
CA PHE A 31 38.52 -17.73 -4.83
C PHE A 31 37.86 -16.76 -3.84
N SER A 32 38.63 -15.85 -3.24
CA SER A 32 38.11 -14.77 -2.40
C SER A 32 37.22 -13.81 -3.18
N CYS A 33 37.57 -13.48 -4.42
CA CYS A 33 36.73 -12.67 -5.30
C CYS A 33 35.41 -13.38 -5.62
N TRP A 34 35.45 -14.69 -5.94
CA TRP A 34 34.26 -15.51 -6.12
C TRP A 34 33.39 -15.61 -4.86
N LEU A 35 33.99 -15.75 -3.68
CA LEU A 35 33.27 -15.77 -2.41
C LEU A 35 32.62 -14.42 -2.10
N LEU A 36 33.25 -13.30 -2.42
CA LEU A 36 32.66 -11.96 -2.29
C LEU A 36 31.49 -11.77 -3.27
N ILE A 37 31.63 -12.24 -4.52
CA ILE A 37 30.55 -12.20 -5.52
C ILE A 37 29.37 -13.08 -5.08
N LEU A 38 29.63 -14.31 -4.63
CA LEU A 38 28.61 -15.21 -4.10
C LEU A 38 27.95 -14.65 -2.82
N ALA A 39 28.72 -14.04 -1.93
CA ALA A 39 28.18 -13.37 -0.74
C ALA A 39 27.26 -12.21 -1.12
N CYS A 40 27.62 -11.39 -2.12
CA CYS A 40 26.76 -10.35 -2.66
C CYS A 40 25.45 -10.91 -3.26
N ILE A 41 25.53 -12.01 -4.01
CA ILE A 41 24.36 -12.69 -4.59
C ILE A 41 23.44 -13.27 -3.49
N VAL A 42 24.02 -13.82 -2.41
CA VAL A 42 23.25 -14.35 -1.27
C VAL A 42 22.64 -13.23 -0.41
N SER A 43 23.28 -12.06 -0.35
CA SER A 43 22.84 -10.88 0.43
C SER A 43 21.59 -10.19 -0.12
N SER A 44 21.27 -10.36 -1.41
CA SER A 44 20.16 -9.67 -2.06
C SER A 44 18.79 -10.32 -1.86
N SER A 45 18.67 -11.32 -0.99
CA SER A 45 17.45 -12.11 -0.77
C SER A 45 16.41 -11.45 0.15
N GLY A 46 16.42 -10.12 0.27
CA GLY A 46 15.37 -9.37 0.94
C GLY A 46 14.19 -9.12 -0.01
N ALA A 47 12.96 -9.46 0.40
CA ALA A 47 11.76 -9.05 -0.32
C ALA A 47 11.69 -7.51 -0.38
N GLN A 48 12.07 -6.93 -1.51
CA GLN A 48 12.16 -5.50 -1.71
C GLN A 48 10.81 -4.97 -2.19
N PHE A 49 10.21 -4.06 -1.44
CA PHE A 49 8.95 -3.43 -1.83
C PHE A 49 9.21 -2.29 -2.80
N THR A 50 8.45 -2.27 -3.90
CA THR A 50 8.55 -1.25 -4.95
C THR A 50 7.25 -0.46 -5.08
N CYS A 51 7.39 0.83 -5.35
CA CYS A 51 6.31 1.75 -5.64
C CYS A 51 6.64 2.50 -6.92
N GLY A 52 5.94 2.17 -8.01
CA GLY A 52 6.33 2.59 -9.35
C GLY A 52 7.71 2.02 -9.68
N GLN A 53 8.68 2.91 -9.84
CA GLN A 53 10.09 2.54 -10.11
C GLN A 53 10.99 2.65 -8.87
N PHE A 54 10.43 3.05 -7.73
CA PHE A 54 11.22 3.30 -6.51
C PHE A 54 11.12 2.13 -5.55
N VAL A 55 12.27 1.64 -5.12
CA VAL A 55 12.37 0.81 -3.92
C VAL A 55 12.03 1.67 -2.71
N TYR A 56 11.23 1.16 -1.79
CA TYR A 56 10.91 1.87 -0.56
C TYR A 56 10.85 0.95 0.66
N ASP A 57 11.06 1.54 1.84
CA ASP A 57 10.87 0.85 3.12
C ASP A 57 9.39 0.85 3.51
N ALA A 58 8.75 -0.31 3.43
CA ALA A 58 7.33 -0.48 3.76
C ALA A 58 6.99 -0.17 5.23
N ARG A 59 7.98 -0.14 6.13
CA ARG A 59 7.80 0.29 7.53
C ARG A 59 7.68 1.80 7.65
N ARG A 60 8.31 2.56 6.76
CA ARG A 60 8.34 4.03 6.79
C ARG A 60 7.39 4.69 5.81
N PHE A 61 7.00 3.99 4.75
CA PHE A 61 6.15 4.55 3.72
C PHE A 61 4.99 3.64 3.33
N ILE A 62 3.99 4.26 2.71
CA ILE A 62 2.80 3.67 2.11
C ILE A 62 2.83 4.00 0.62
N CYS A 63 2.61 3.01 -0.23
CA CYS A 63 2.50 3.18 -1.68
C CYS A 63 1.03 3.10 -2.13
N CYS A 64 0.52 4.16 -2.77
CA CYS A 64 -0.84 4.22 -3.26
C CYS A 64 -0.92 3.81 -4.74
N LYS A 65 -1.56 2.66 -5.01
CA LYS A 65 -1.74 2.08 -6.37
C LYS A 65 -0.48 2.17 -7.24
N ASN A 66 0.67 1.84 -6.67
CA ASN A 66 1.95 1.80 -7.37
C ASN A 66 2.37 3.14 -8.01
N THR A 67 1.90 4.28 -7.47
CA THR A 67 2.15 5.61 -8.05
C THR A 67 2.72 6.59 -7.02
N ASP A 68 1.99 6.86 -5.94
CA ASP A 68 2.37 7.89 -4.95
C ASP A 68 2.88 7.26 -3.65
N LEU A 69 3.88 7.89 -3.04
CA LEU A 69 4.59 7.37 -1.86
C LEU A 69 4.46 8.36 -0.70
N CYS A 70 3.77 7.97 0.37
CA CYS A 70 3.58 8.81 1.57
C CYS A 70 4.26 8.21 2.80
N LYS A 71 4.60 9.08 3.75
CA LYS A 71 5.09 8.65 5.06
C LYS A 71 4.02 7.88 5.83
N ARG A 72 4.44 6.79 6.48
CA ARG A 72 3.65 5.99 7.41
C ARG A 72 3.77 6.58 8.82
N ASP A 73 3.24 7.78 9.01
CA ASP A 73 3.20 8.48 10.30
C ASP A 73 1.78 8.56 10.90
N GLY A 74 0.81 7.87 10.26
CA GLY A 74 -0.61 7.92 10.64
C GLY A 74 -1.35 9.17 10.17
N THR A 75 -0.68 10.11 9.47
CA THR A 75 -1.30 11.34 8.97
C THR A 75 -1.73 11.26 7.51
N ARG A 76 -1.38 10.17 6.82
CA ARG A 76 -1.65 9.96 5.40
C ARG A 76 -2.36 8.64 5.16
N ASP A 77 -3.25 8.68 4.18
CA ASP A 77 -3.95 7.51 3.65
C ASP A 77 -4.03 7.59 2.12
N CYS A 78 -4.40 6.49 1.47
CA CYS A 78 -4.50 6.38 0.03
C CYS A 78 -5.92 6.58 -0.47
N CYS A 79 -6.09 7.49 -1.43
CA CYS A 79 -7.29 7.59 -2.25
C CYS A 79 -6.95 7.25 -3.70
N GLY A 80 -7.09 5.98 -4.05
CA GLY A 80 -6.64 5.49 -5.35
C GLY A 80 -5.13 5.61 -5.48
N ARG A 81 -4.66 6.45 -6.41
CA ARG A 81 -3.23 6.64 -6.70
C ARG A 81 -2.57 7.72 -5.86
N PHE A 82 -3.33 8.51 -5.09
CA PHE A 82 -2.82 9.69 -4.41
C PHE A 82 -2.88 9.53 -2.90
N CYS A 83 -1.86 10.02 -2.22
CA CYS A 83 -1.86 10.19 -0.77
C CYS A 83 -2.68 11.42 -0.38
N TYR A 84 -3.44 11.34 0.71
CA TYR A 84 -4.19 12.46 1.26
C TYR A 84 -4.16 12.45 2.79
N ASN A 85 -4.49 13.58 3.41
CA ASN A 85 -4.62 13.69 4.86
C ASN A 85 -6.08 13.44 5.28
N PRO A 86 -6.39 12.35 6.01
CA PRO A 86 -7.76 12.00 6.40
C PRO A 86 -8.37 12.92 7.48
N THR A 87 -7.58 13.79 8.10
CA THR A 87 -8.04 14.81 9.06
C THR A 87 -8.72 15.99 8.38
N ILE A 88 -8.30 16.35 7.16
CA ILE A 88 -8.87 17.50 6.41
C ILE A 88 -9.58 17.06 5.12
N GLY A 89 -9.26 15.88 4.61
CA GLY A 89 -9.86 15.30 3.41
C GLY A 89 -10.53 13.95 3.67
N MET A 90 -11.23 13.46 2.66
CA MET A 90 -11.81 12.12 2.62
C MET A 90 -11.79 11.57 1.19
N CYS A 91 -11.78 10.23 1.06
CA CYS A 91 -11.84 9.57 -0.23
C CYS A 91 -13.27 9.11 -0.56
N CYS A 92 -13.89 9.69 -1.59
CA CYS A 92 -15.21 9.29 -2.08
C CYS A 92 -15.12 8.80 -3.53
N LYS A 93 -15.44 7.53 -3.79
CA LYS A 93 -15.33 6.90 -5.13
C LYS A 93 -13.98 7.15 -5.81
N GLY A 94 -12.89 7.05 -5.05
CA GLY A 94 -11.53 7.25 -5.56
C GLY A 94 -11.15 8.70 -5.86
N LYS A 95 -11.98 9.68 -5.46
CA LYS A 95 -11.66 11.11 -5.52
C LYS A 95 -11.45 11.66 -4.11
N ILE A 96 -10.39 12.44 -3.94
CA ILE A 96 -10.16 13.19 -2.70
C ILE A 96 -11.12 14.38 -2.66
N ARG A 97 -11.79 14.56 -1.53
CA ARG A 97 -12.71 15.66 -1.23
C ARG A 97 -12.37 16.27 0.11
N ASP A 98 -12.64 17.55 0.27
CA ASP A 98 -12.55 18.19 1.58
C ASP A 98 -13.60 17.60 2.52
N ARG A 99 -13.25 17.50 3.80
CA ARG A 99 -14.20 17.07 4.82
C ARG A 99 -15.23 18.17 5.04
N CYS A 100 -16.47 17.83 4.74
CA CYS A 100 -17.62 18.71 4.97
C CYS A 100 -18.13 18.69 6.42
N ASP A 101 -17.61 17.78 7.26
CA ASP A 101 -17.94 17.67 8.67
C ASP A 101 -16.78 16.99 9.43
N SER A 102 -16.58 17.35 10.70
CA SER A 102 -15.48 16.81 11.50
C SER A 102 -15.74 15.36 11.89
N LYS A 103 -16.96 15.03 12.35
CA LYS A 103 -17.31 13.71 12.89
C LYS A 103 -18.30 12.96 12.02
N ASP A 104 -19.21 13.67 11.38
CA ASP A 104 -20.35 13.08 10.68
C ASP A 104 -20.18 13.02 9.17
N ALA A 105 -18.98 13.30 8.64
CA ALA A 105 -18.73 13.26 7.20
C ALA A 105 -18.88 11.84 6.64
N SER A 106 -19.57 11.72 5.52
CA SER A 106 -19.74 10.47 4.78
C SER A 106 -19.85 10.74 3.28
N CYS A 107 -19.69 9.69 2.47
CA CYS A 107 -19.75 9.79 1.01
C CYS A 107 -21.14 9.42 0.49
N CYS A 108 -21.68 10.25 -0.39
CA CYS A 108 -22.80 9.92 -1.25
C CYS A 108 -22.32 10.02 -2.69
N GLY A 109 -21.97 8.88 -3.28
CA GLY A 109 -21.24 8.89 -4.55
C GLY A 109 -19.84 9.48 -4.37
N ASP A 110 -19.51 10.50 -5.16
CA ASP A 110 -18.22 11.21 -5.10
C ASP A 110 -18.29 12.53 -4.31
N ARG A 111 -19.38 12.74 -3.55
CA ARG A 111 -19.62 13.94 -2.73
C ARG A 111 -19.57 13.62 -1.24
N CYS A 112 -19.00 14.54 -0.47
CA CYS A 112 -19.12 14.54 0.99
C CYS A 112 -20.50 15.08 1.40
N TYR A 113 -21.09 14.49 2.44
CA TYR A 113 -22.24 15.05 3.15
C TYR A 113 -22.13 14.79 4.66
N SER A 114 -22.80 15.62 5.46
CA SER A 114 -22.87 15.43 6.93
C SER A 114 -24.04 14.51 7.28
N LYS A 115 -23.75 13.33 7.84
CA LYS A 115 -24.76 12.39 8.36
C LYS A 115 -25.62 12.97 9.48
N LYS A 116 -25.25 14.11 10.08
CA LYS A 116 -26.07 14.81 11.06
C LYS A 116 -27.19 15.61 10.40
N LYS A 117 -26.90 16.26 9.26
CA LYS A 117 -27.82 17.20 8.59
C LYS A 117 -28.50 16.62 7.35
N GLN A 118 -27.86 15.64 6.72
CA GLN A 118 -28.19 15.15 5.38
C GLN A 118 -28.09 13.63 5.29
N MET A 119 -28.77 13.05 4.31
CA MET A 119 -28.79 11.63 4.01
C MET A 119 -28.51 11.39 2.52
N CYS A 120 -28.03 10.19 2.19
CA CYS A 120 -27.80 9.78 0.82
C CYS A 120 -28.96 8.89 0.33
N CYS A 121 -29.82 9.41 -0.54
CA CYS A 121 -30.94 8.68 -1.12
C CYS A 121 -30.67 8.42 -2.60
N ASN A 122 -30.44 7.14 -2.95
CA ASN A 122 -30.15 6.68 -4.31
C ASN A 122 -29.08 7.54 -5.03
N GLY A 123 -27.94 7.79 -4.36
CA GLY A 123 -26.84 8.60 -4.90
C GLY A 123 -27.04 10.11 -4.84
N LYS A 124 -28.19 10.60 -4.36
CA LYS A 124 -28.46 12.03 -4.15
C LYS A 124 -28.36 12.40 -2.67
N VAL A 125 -27.59 13.43 -2.36
CA VAL A 125 -27.58 14.04 -1.02
C VAL A 125 -28.86 14.86 -0.84
N VAL A 126 -29.62 14.56 0.21
CA VAL A 126 -30.83 15.32 0.58
C VAL A 126 -30.78 15.71 2.06
N ALA A 127 -31.40 16.83 2.41
CA ALA A 127 -31.52 17.25 3.81
C ALA A 127 -32.45 16.31 4.58
N ARG A 128 -32.19 16.13 5.88
CA ARG A 128 -33.12 15.44 6.77
C ARG A 128 -34.41 16.24 6.91
N CYS A 129 -35.51 15.66 6.48
CA CYS A 129 -36.84 16.26 6.53
C CYS A 129 -37.59 15.98 7.85
N ALA A 130 -37.12 15.04 8.66
CA ALA A 130 -37.74 14.64 9.92
C ALA A 130 -36.69 14.22 10.98
N GLY A 131 -35.53 14.88 11.01
CA GLY A 131 -34.46 14.54 11.95
C GLY A 131 -34.02 13.08 11.81
N SER A 132 -33.94 12.35 12.93
CA SER A 132 -33.60 10.92 12.97
C SER A 132 -34.61 10.00 12.28
N GLU A 133 -35.84 10.46 12.03
CA GLU A 133 -36.91 9.67 11.39
C GLU A 133 -36.90 9.78 9.87
N SER A 134 -36.02 10.63 9.33
CA SER A 134 -35.89 10.85 7.90
C SER A 134 -35.57 9.53 7.18
N THR A 135 -36.44 9.13 6.25
CA THR A 135 -36.29 7.90 5.46
C THR A 135 -36.23 8.23 3.96
N CYS A 136 -35.49 7.42 3.19
CA CYS A 136 -35.38 7.59 1.74
C CYS A 136 -36.53 6.91 0.99
N CYS A 137 -37.08 7.58 -0.01
CA CYS A 137 -37.91 6.99 -1.06
C CYS A 137 -37.38 7.46 -2.42
N GLY A 138 -36.76 6.56 -3.18
CA GLY A 138 -36.02 6.94 -4.39
C GLY A 138 -34.91 7.94 -4.05
N THR A 139 -34.97 9.14 -4.64
CA THR A 139 -34.02 10.24 -4.37
C THR A 139 -34.56 11.30 -3.39
N GLY A 140 -35.69 11.03 -2.73
CA GLY A 140 -36.36 11.97 -1.82
C GLY A 140 -36.32 11.53 -0.36
N CYS A 141 -36.48 12.51 0.54
CA CYS A 141 -36.67 12.27 1.97
C CYS A 141 -38.17 12.30 2.30
N TYR A 142 -38.62 11.41 3.19
CA TYR A 142 -39.95 11.48 3.79
C TYR A 142 -39.94 11.08 5.26
N ASN A 143 -40.99 11.48 5.99
CA ASN A 143 -41.26 11.03 7.36
C ASN A 143 -42.19 9.80 7.32
N PRO A 144 -41.74 8.61 7.77
CA PRO A 144 -42.57 7.40 7.79
C PRO A 144 -43.75 7.48 8.76
N ARG A 145 -43.78 8.44 9.70
CA ARG A 145 -44.94 8.65 10.59
C ARG A 145 -46.19 9.11 9.85
N TRP A 146 -46.05 9.87 8.76
CA TRP A 146 -47.19 10.49 8.07
C TRP A 146 -47.20 10.27 6.55
N LYS A 147 -46.18 9.60 6.00
CA LYS A 147 -46.06 9.30 4.57
C LYS A 147 -45.53 7.88 4.37
N GLN A 148 -45.83 7.28 3.23
CA GLN A 148 -45.36 5.95 2.83
C GLN A 148 -44.57 6.03 1.52
N CYS A 149 -43.69 5.06 1.27
CA CYS A 149 -43.00 4.91 0.00
C CYS A 149 -43.59 3.72 -0.77
N LYS A 150 -44.19 3.96 -1.94
CA LYS A 150 -44.72 2.91 -2.82
C LYS A 150 -44.21 3.12 -4.24
N ASN A 151 -43.55 2.11 -4.81
CA ASN A 151 -42.96 2.16 -6.16
C ASN A 151 -42.08 3.41 -6.38
N GLY A 152 -41.26 3.76 -5.39
CA GLY A 152 -40.37 4.94 -5.46
C GLY A 152 -41.07 6.30 -5.34
N LYS A 153 -42.38 6.32 -5.09
CA LYS A 153 -43.17 7.55 -4.87
C LYS A 153 -43.58 7.68 -3.41
N ILE A 154 -43.46 8.90 -2.89
CA ILE A 154 -43.91 9.26 -1.55
C ILE A 154 -45.41 9.57 -1.62
N ILE A 155 -46.21 8.82 -0.87
CA ILE A 155 -47.68 8.98 -0.80
C ILE A 155 -48.11 9.25 0.63
N PHE A 156 -49.28 9.87 0.81
CA PHE A 156 -49.92 9.92 2.12
C PHE A 156 -50.59 8.57 2.42
N PRO A 157 -50.54 8.07 3.66
CA PRO A 157 -51.30 6.89 4.05
C PRO A 157 -52.78 7.18 3.80
N GLN A 158 -53.46 6.26 3.10
CA GLN A 158 -54.91 6.35 2.99
C GLN A 158 -55.48 6.17 4.40
N LYS A 159 -56.18 7.18 4.92
CA LYS A 159 -57.02 6.96 6.11
C LYS A 159 -57.98 5.84 5.75
N SER A 160 -58.05 4.76 6.54
CA SER A 160 -59.15 3.82 6.39
C SER A 160 -60.44 4.58 6.69
N THR A 161 -61.23 4.87 5.66
CA THR A 161 -62.62 5.35 5.80
C THR A 161 -63.52 4.19 6.26
N TYR A 162 -63.18 3.61 7.40
CA TYR A 162 -64.02 2.71 8.17
C TYR A 162 -63.94 3.15 9.62
N TYR A 163 -64.71 4.20 9.92
CA TYR A 163 -65.29 4.35 11.26
C TYR A 163 -66.77 4.04 11.07
N TYR A 164 -67.15 2.89 11.62
CA TYR A 164 -68.52 2.45 11.89
C TYR A 164 -69.21 3.40 12.86
#